data_AF-A0A291I8S3-F1
#
_entry.id   AF-A0A291I8S3-F1
#
_cell.length_a   1.000
_cell.length_b   1.000
_cell.length_c   1.000
_cell.angle_alpha   90.00
_cell.angle_beta   90.00
_cell.angle_gamma   90.00
#
_symmetry.space_group_name_H-M   'P 1'
#
loop_
_entity.id
_entity.type
_entity.pdbx_description
1 polymer ?
#
loop_
_entity_poly.entity_id
_entity_poly.type
_entity_poly.pdbx_seq_one_letter_code
_entity_poly.pdbx_strand_id
1 'polypeptide(L)'
;LVAQMVPSLSLLYYYGLMNLDSNLTVKVTGHQWYWSYEFSDIPGLEFDSYMKSVDQLELGEPRLLEVDNRCVVPCDINVRFCITSGDVIHSWALPSMSI
;
A
#
# COMPACT_ATOMS: atom_id res chain seq x y z
N LEU A 1 -7.01 13.53 -29.72
CA LEU A 1 -6.43 12.18 -29.51
C LEU A 1 -4.92 12.24 -29.29
N VAL A 2 -4.10 12.67 -30.26
CA VAL A 2 -2.63 12.73 -30.09
C VAL A 2 -2.19 13.57 -28.89
N ALA A 3 -2.80 14.75 -28.69
CA ALA A 3 -2.49 15.63 -27.56
C ALA A 3 -2.77 15.02 -26.17
N GLN A 4 -3.68 14.04 -26.07
CA GLN A 4 -3.97 13.30 -24.83
C GLN A 4 -3.07 12.07 -24.68
N MET A 5 -2.79 11.40 -25.80
CA MET A 5 -1.98 10.18 -25.83
C MET A 5 -0.54 10.45 -25.41
N VAL A 6 0.08 11.54 -25.90
CA VAL A 6 1.47 11.87 -25.60
C VAL A 6 1.74 11.96 -24.08
N PRO A 7 1.03 12.80 -23.29
CA PRO A 7 1.26 12.88 -21.85
C PRO A 7 0.89 11.57 -21.13
N SER A 8 -0.13 10.83 -21.58
CA SER A 8 -0.50 9.54 -21.01
C SER A 8 0.60 8.48 -21.15
N LEU A 9 1.15 8.33 -22.36
CA LEU A 9 2.26 7.41 -22.61
C LEU A 9 3.53 7.85 -21.88
N SER A 10 3.85 9.15 -21.88
CA SER A 10 5.00 9.67 -21.14
C SER A 10 4.93 9.31 -19.65
N LEU A 11 3.76 9.44 -19.03
CA LEU A 11 3.55 9.07 -17.63
C LEU A 11 3.65 7.56 -17.41
N LEU A 12 3.05 6.75 -18.29
CA LEU A 12 3.11 5.29 -18.25
C LEU A 12 4.56 4.78 -18.27
N TYR A 13 5.39 5.29 -19.19
CA TYR A 13 6.79 4.92 -19.28
C TYR A 13 7.60 5.43 -18.08
N TYR A 14 7.30 6.62 -17.57
CA TYR A 14 7.95 7.16 -16.37
C TYR A 14 7.75 6.24 -15.16
N TYR A 15 6.51 5.81 -14.88
CA TYR A 15 6.22 4.86 -13.81
C TYR A 15 6.92 3.51 -14.00
N GLY A 16 6.99 3.00 -15.24
CA GLY A 16 7.67 1.74 -15.54
C GLY A 16 9.18 1.78 -15.26
N LEU A 17 9.83 2.93 -15.49
CA LEU A 17 11.27 3.10 -15.31
C LEU A 17 11.69 3.36 -13.86
N MET A 18 10.80 3.89 -13.01
CA MET A 18 11.10 4.18 -11.60
C MET A 18 11.31 2.94 -10.73
N ASN A 19 10.87 1.76 -11.17
CA ASN A 19 10.86 0.54 -10.36
C ASN A 19 12.22 -0.15 -10.20
N LEU A 20 13.29 0.39 -10.76
CA LEU A 20 14.60 -0.29 -10.82
C LEU A 20 15.28 -0.38 -9.44
N ASP A 21 15.30 0.71 -8.67
CA ASP A 21 15.97 0.76 -7.36
C ASP A 21 15.01 1.18 -6.25
N SER A 22 14.98 0.44 -5.14
CA SER A 22 14.17 0.74 -3.96
C SER A 22 15.01 0.71 -2.68
N ASN A 23 14.73 1.61 -1.74
CA ASN A 23 15.40 1.66 -0.44
C ASN A 23 14.74 0.76 0.61
N LEU A 24 13.46 0.47 0.43
CA LEU A 24 12.66 -0.37 1.31
C LEU A 24 11.66 -1.18 0.49
N THR A 25 11.50 -2.46 0.82
CA THR A 25 10.50 -3.35 0.24
C THR A 25 9.48 -3.76 1.30
N VAL A 26 8.21 -3.46 1.05
CA VAL A 26 7.08 -3.88 1.88
C VAL A 26 6.23 -4.85 1.07
N LYS A 27 6.10 -6.08 1.55
CA LYS A 27 5.16 -7.04 1.00
C LYS A 27 3.81 -6.87 1.67
N VAL A 28 2.77 -6.79 0.84
CA VAL A 28 1.38 -6.60 1.27
C VAL A 28 0.61 -7.83 0.84
N THR A 29 0.04 -8.55 1.81
CA THR A 29 -0.79 -9.73 1.54
C THR A 29 -2.24 -9.43 1.91
N GLY A 30 -3.12 -9.48 0.91
CA GLY A 30 -4.56 -9.40 1.14
C GLY A 30 -5.11 -10.73 1.61
N HIS A 31 -5.94 -10.68 2.65
CA HIS A 31 -6.70 -11.80 3.17
C HIS A 31 -8.19 -11.44 3.22
N GLN A 32 -9.04 -12.42 3.48
CA GLN A 32 -10.45 -12.17 3.76
C GLN A 32 -10.63 -11.23 4.95
N TRP A 33 -10.90 -9.97 4.61
CA TRP A 33 -11.25 -8.84 5.49
C TRP A 33 -10.13 -8.26 6.35
N TYR A 34 -8.86 -8.50 5.99
CA TYR A 34 -7.71 -7.83 6.61
C TYR A 34 -6.49 -7.83 5.69
N TRP A 35 -5.46 -7.09 6.10
CA TRP A 35 -4.18 -6.99 5.38
C TRP A 35 -3.02 -7.41 6.29
N SER A 36 -2.05 -8.11 5.74
CA SER A 36 -0.78 -8.40 6.43
C SER A 36 0.37 -7.70 5.74
N TYR A 37 1.25 -7.09 6.53
CA TYR A 37 2.42 -6.35 6.07
C TYR A 37 3.68 -7.04 6.55
N GLU A 38 4.65 -7.22 5.63
CA GLU A 38 5.95 -7.83 5.90
C GLU A 38 7.04 -6.92 5.35
N PHE A 39 7.95 -6.45 6.20
CA PHE A 39 9.07 -5.60 5.82
C PHE A 39 10.28 -6.47 5.51
N SER A 40 10.46 -6.83 4.23
CA SER A 40 11.45 -7.85 3.83
C SER A 40 12.90 -7.48 4.16
N ASP A 41 13.21 -6.19 4.28
CA ASP A 41 14.53 -5.69 4.67
C ASP A 41 14.79 -5.74 6.19
N ILE A 42 13.74 -5.96 7.00
CA ILE A 42 13.80 -5.99 8.46
C ILE A 42 13.34 -7.38 8.94
N PRO A 43 14.27 -8.27 9.32
CA PRO A 43 13.93 -9.62 9.73
C PRO A 43 12.95 -9.65 10.90
N GLY A 44 11.83 -10.38 10.73
CA GLY A 44 10.83 -10.59 11.78
C GLY A 44 9.84 -9.43 11.98
N LEU A 45 9.90 -8.38 11.15
CA LEU A 45 8.88 -7.33 11.17
C LEU A 45 7.72 -7.70 10.23
N GLU A 46 6.73 -8.36 10.82
CA GLU A 46 5.46 -8.70 10.17
C GLU A 46 4.29 -8.49 11.12
N PHE A 47 3.14 -8.05 10.61
CA PHE A 47 1.92 -7.87 11.40
C PHE A 47 0.67 -7.84 10.53
N ASP A 48 -0.46 -8.13 11.18
CA ASP A 48 -1.79 -8.02 10.60
C ASP A 48 -2.43 -6.66 10.95
N SER A 49 -3.25 -6.16 10.04
CA SER A 49 -3.96 -4.90 10.13
C SER A 49 -5.45 -5.13 9.88
N TYR A 50 -6.23 -4.96 10.95
CA TYR A 50 -7.69 -5.12 10.97
C TYR A 50 -8.37 -3.76 11.13
N MET A 51 -9.56 -3.63 10.55
CA MET A 51 -10.42 -2.47 10.77
C MET A 51 -10.86 -2.42 12.24
N LYS A 52 -10.68 -1.26 12.89
CA LYS A 52 -11.17 -1.06 14.26
C LYS A 52 -12.69 -1.15 14.29
N SER A 53 -13.24 -1.85 15.29
CA SER A 53 -14.69 -1.86 15.51
C SER A 53 -15.16 -0.50 16.00
N VAL A 54 -16.46 -0.21 15.85
CA VAL A 54 -17.04 1.10 16.25
C VAL A 54 -16.82 1.39 17.75
N ASP A 55 -16.82 0.35 18.58
CA ASP A 55 -16.62 0.46 20.03
C ASP A 55 -15.15 0.73 20.41
N GLN A 56 -14.21 0.47 19.50
CA GLN A 56 -12.77 0.71 19.67
C GLN A 56 -12.31 2.07 19.13
N LEU A 57 -13.19 2.82 18.46
CA LEU A 57 -12.84 4.10 17.87
C LEU A 57 -12.65 5.17 18.94
N GLU A 58 -11.57 5.94 18.80
CA GLU A 58 -11.30 7.12 19.61
C GLU A 58 -11.95 8.37 19.01
N LEU A 59 -12.09 9.42 19.83
CA LEU A 59 -12.69 10.68 19.38
C LEU A 59 -11.84 11.31 18.27
N GLY A 60 -12.42 11.43 17.07
CA GLY A 60 -11.76 12.00 15.90
C GLY A 60 -11.28 10.98 14.88
N GLU A 61 -11.33 9.68 15.19
CA GLU A 61 -10.99 8.62 14.23
C GLU A 61 -12.08 8.43 13.16
N PRO A 62 -11.70 8.19 11.90
CA PRO A 62 -12.65 7.97 10.82
C PRO A 62 -13.24 6.56 10.88
N ARG A 63 -14.58 6.50 10.94
CA ARG A 63 -15.34 5.25 10.87
C ARG A 63 -15.07 4.50 9.56
N LEU A 64 -14.84 3.19 9.63
CA LEU A 64 -14.53 2.27 8.52
C LEU A 64 -13.19 2.50 7.80
N LEU A 65 -12.36 3.42 8.26
CA LEU A 65 -11.05 3.69 7.65
C LEU A 65 -9.91 3.45 8.63
N GLU A 66 -10.18 3.56 9.93
CA GLU A 66 -9.16 3.33 10.95
C GLU A 66 -8.85 1.84 11.15
N VAL A 67 -7.57 1.55 11.39
CA VAL A 67 -7.04 0.21 11.60
C VAL A 67 -6.29 0.11 12.93
N ASP A 68 -6.13 -1.10 13.45
CA ASP A 68 -5.39 -1.35 14.70
C ASP A 68 -3.88 -1.12 14.53
N ASN A 69 -3.28 -1.67 13.47
CA ASN A 69 -1.87 -1.53 13.14
C ASN A 69 -1.72 -0.86 11.77
N ARG A 70 -1.20 0.37 11.75
CA ARG A 70 -0.98 1.12 10.51
C ARG A 70 0.33 0.67 9.84
N CYS A 71 0.33 0.58 8.52
CA CYS A 71 1.58 0.44 7.75
C CYS A 71 2.37 1.76 7.80
N VAL A 72 3.47 1.77 8.57
CA VAL A 72 4.33 2.95 8.72
C VAL A 72 5.53 2.80 7.80
N VAL A 73 5.76 3.80 6.95
CA VAL A 73 6.91 3.86 6.04
C VAL A 73 7.65 5.20 6.19
N PRO A 74 8.97 5.26 5.94
CA PRO A 74 9.71 6.51 5.97
C PRO A 74 9.28 7.42 4.83
N CYS A 75 9.29 8.74 5.07
CA CYS A 75 9.13 9.73 4.01
C CYS A 75 10.44 9.93 3.23
N ASP A 76 10.34 10.49 2.03
CA ASP A 76 11.47 10.92 1.18
C ASP A 76 12.44 9.79 0.74
N ILE A 77 11.99 8.53 0.74
CA ILE A 77 12.73 7.39 0.18
C ILE A 77 11.87 6.62 -0.83
N ASN A 78 12.50 5.84 -1.72
CA ASN A 78 11.76 4.98 -2.63
C ASN A 78 11.33 3.69 -1.93
N VAL A 79 10.02 3.52 -1.71
CA VAL A 79 9.41 2.31 -1.12
C VAL A 79 8.77 1.48 -2.22
N ARG A 80 9.20 0.23 -2.35
CA ARG A 80 8.59 -0.75 -3.25
C ARG A 80 7.52 -1.54 -2.50
N PHE A 81 6.28 -1.51 -2.98
CA PHE A 81 5.21 -2.36 -2.50
C PHE A 81 5.06 -3.60 -3.39
N CYS A 82 5.12 -4.78 -2.79
CA CYS A 82 4.89 -6.06 -3.45
C CYS A 82 3.53 -6.61 -3.02
N ILE A 83 2.50 -6.39 -3.83
CA ILE A 83 1.11 -6.76 -3.49
C ILE A 83 0.80 -8.18 -3.96
N THR A 84 0.24 -9.00 -3.08
CA THR A 84 -0.26 -10.34 -3.36
C THR A 84 -1.49 -10.65 -2.52
N SER A 85 -2.08 -11.83 -2.69
CA SER A 85 -3.17 -12.34 -1.86
C SER A 85 -2.83 -13.73 -1.32
N GLY A 86 -3.32 -14.04 -0.11
CA GLY A 86 -3.27 -15.37 0.48
C GLY A 86 -4.49 -16.25 0.15
N ASP A 87 -5.57 -15.67 -0.41
CA ASP A 87 -6.83 -16.37 -0.67
C ASP A 87 -7.48 -16.01 -2.02
N VAL A 88 -8.34 -14.99 -2.07
CA VAL A 88 -9.10 -14.53 -3.24
C VAL A 88 -8.50 -13.24 -3.79
N ILE A 89 -9.03 -12.72 -4.90
CA ILE A 89 -8.52 -11.47 -5.48
C ILE A 89 -8.85 -10.30 -4.55
N HIS A 90 -7.83 -9.52 -4.22
CA HIS A 90 -7.94 -8.23 -3.52
C HIS A 90 -7.18 -7.15 -4.28
N SER A 91 -7.46 -5.89 -3.96
CA SER A 91 -6.75 -4.73 -4.49
C SER A 91 -6.35 -3.83 -3.34
N TRP A 92 -5.05 -3.60 -3.19
CA TRP A 92 -4.52 -2.64 -2.23
C TRP A 92 -4.50 -1.28 -2.89
N ALA A 93 -5.14 -0.28 -2.26
CA ALA A 93 -5.31 1.04 -2.83
C ALA A 93 -5.16 2.12 -1.75
N LEU A 94 -4.38 3.15 -2.07
CA LEU A 94 -4.16 4.34 -1.27
C LEU A 94 -4.20 5.58 -2.18
N PRO A 95 -5.38 6.19 -2.37
CA PRO A 95 -5.58 7.24 -3.37
C PRO A 95 -4.67 8.46 -3.22
N SER A 96 -4.29 8.83 -1.98
CA SER A 96 -3.37 9.94 -1.72
C SER A 96 -1.95 9.69 -2.24
N MET A 97 -1.55 8.43 -2.43
CA MET A 97 -0.28 8.03 -3.02
C MET A 97 -0.40 7.65 -4.50
N SER A 98 -1.61 7.69 -5.07
CA SER A 98 -1.90 7.23 -6.44
C SER A 98 -1.47 5.77 -6.71
N ILE A 99 -1.63 4.90 -5.71
CA ILE A 99 -1.37 3.45 -5.78
C ILE A 99 -2.65 2.70 -5.43
#